data_AF-R5MSZ1-F1
#
_entry.id   AF-R5MSZ1-F1
#
_cell.length_a   1.000
_cell.length_b   1.000
_cell.length_c   1.000
_cell.angle_alpha   90.00
_cell.angle_beta   90.00
_cell.angle_gamma   90.00
#
_symmetry.space_group_name_H-M   'P 1'
#
loop_
_entity.id
_entity.type
_entity.pdbx_description
1 polymer ?
#
loop_
_entity_poly.entity_id
_entity_poly.type
_entity_poly.pdbx_seq_one_letter_code
_entity_poly.pdbx_strand_id
1 'polypeptide(L)'
;MFDNYEKLNEYFKDIYTYLQKKNPYLLNNICKITTLSGTVLNLLRDFNFDVNMRENNLSIQDVESMARAIIEKLNKDYLESFDKLVESKELRFSDNEKFTGSDVYSHIEDDGKVTKMVSIERKYNYSDVRILVHEFIHYTTCECFSVNREILSEFLAIYFELHVVDNLLMQGIPVDEIDYTFRLEIFKTCQMYLSRYGPLLFAYLAKGKLDSNSYDAIKSSFPNISYKDYNIMCKRTYELFERSQKDYQVLIEKNPKDKGYYLCNDFVLVDYKYVLGTILAIYCYKFLELEDIIGLNDNISKYDNLTIEEIFRKLGIDLYDKNFVNRMKEAFKDYVENINMHANNDNKFLKLMKKE
;
A
#
# COMPACT_ATOMS: atom_id res chain seq x y z
N MET A 1 -31.43 -4.04 12.67
CA MET A 1 -31.36 -3.25 11.42
C MET A 1 -30.47 -2.06 11.73
N PHE A 2 -29.67 -1.57 10.79
CA PHE A 2 -28.92 -0.32 11.00
C PHE A 2 -29.85 0.87 10.76
N ASP A 3 -29.93 1.80 11.71
CA ASP A 3 -30.96 2.86 11.69
C ASP A 3 -30.36 4.27 11.49
N ASN A 4 -29.04 4.45 11.62
CA ASN A 4 -28.36 5.76 11.50
C ASN A 4 -27.96 6.10 10.05
N TYR A 5 -28.82 5.80 9.07
CA TYR A 5 -28.53 6.09 7.66
C TYR A 5 -28.35 7.57 7.38
N GLU A 6 -29.08 8.45 8.06
CA GLU A 6 -28.95 9.90 7.88
C GLU A 6 -27.52 10.36 8.13
N LYS A 7 -26.97 10.04 9.31
CA LYS A 7 -25.60 10.42 9.67
C LYS A 7 -24.55 9.75 8.80
N LEU A 8 -24.74 8.47 8.47
CA LEU A 8 -23.85 7.76 7.56
C LEU A 8 -23.82 8.39 6.16
N ASN A 9 -24.97 8.87 5.66
CA ASN A 9 -25.05 9.60 4.40
C ASN A 9 -24.35 10.96 4.44
N GLU A 10 -24.40 11.68 5.56
CA GLU A 10 -23.62 12.92 5.73
C GLU A 10 -22.12 12.65 5.56
N TYR A 11 -21.60 11.60 6.22
CA TYR A 11 -20.20 11.21 6.08
C TYR A 11 -19.84 10.85 4.63
N PHE A 12 -20.62 9.99 4.00
CA PHE A 12 -20.37 9.62 2.61
C PHE A 12 -20.47 10.79 1.65
N LYS A 13 -21.34 11.78 1.89
CA LYS A 13 -21.42 12.99 1.08
C LYS A 13 -20.12 13.79 1.13
N ASP A 14 -19.60 14.03 2.34
CA ASP A 14 -18.36 14.79 2.53
C ASP A 14 -17.17 14.05 1.89
N ILE A 15 -17.07 12.73 2.12
CA ILE A 15 -16.03 11.87 1.55
C ILE A 15 -16.13 11.81 0.02
N TYR A 16 -17.32 11.56 -0.53
CA TYR A 16 -17.55 11.51 -1.98
C TYR A 16 -17.15 12.83 -2.64
N THR A 17 -17.53 13.97 -2.06
CA THR A 17 -17.18 15.30 -2.59
C THR A 17 -15.67 15.49 -2.65
N TYR A 18 -14.95 15.08 -1.60
CA TYR A 18 -13.49 15.13 -1.57
C TYR A 18 -12.87 14.19 -2.62
N LEU A 19 -13.27 12.91 -2.64
CA LEU A 19 -12.73 11.90 -3.55
C LEU A 19 -13.02 12.24 -5.01
N GLN A 20 -14.16 12.83 -5.34
CA GLN A 20 -14.48 13.23 -6.72
C GLN A 20 -13.45 14.23 -7.26
N LYS A 21 -12.96 15.13 -6.40
CA LYS A 21 -11.96 16.13 -6.77
C LYS A 21 -10.53 15.60 -6.72
N LYS A 22 -10.22 14.75 -5.73
CA LYS A 22 -8.84 14.40 -5.39
C LYS A 22 -8.45 12.97 -5.72
N ASN A 23 -9.40 12.04 -5.82
CA ASN A 23 -9.18 10.62 -6.04
C ASN A 23 -10.27 9.99 -6.96
N PRO A 24 -10.54 10.55 -8.15
CA PRO A 24 -11.57 10.01 -9.06
C PRO A 24 -11.29 8.57 -9.50
N TYR A 25 -10.02 8.17 -9.58
CA TYR A 25 -9.64 6.79 -9.92
C TYR A 25 -10.23 5.77 -8.94
N LEU A 26 -10.14 6.04 -7.62
CA LEU A 26 -10.72 5.17 -6.60
C LEU A 26 -12.23 5.04 -6.79
N LEU A 27 -12.94 6.15 -7.00
CA LEU A 27 -14.39 6.12 -7.19
C LEU A 27 -14.79 5.29 -8.42
N ASN A 28 -14.09 5.48 -9.53
CA ASN A 28 -14.36 4.76 -10.78
C ASN A 28 -14.04 3.26 -10.67
N ASN A 29 -13.12 2.87 -9.80
CA ASN A 29 -12.60 1.51 -9.70
C ASN A 29 -12.93 0.79 -8.39
N ILE A 30 -13.70 1.37 -7.47
CA ILE A 30 -13.92 0.80 -6.13
C ILE A 30 -14.45 -0.63 -6.18
N CYS A 31 -15.41 -0.92 -7.07
CA CYS A 31 -15.96 -2.25 -7.24
C CYS A 31 -14.89 -3.26 -7.69
N LYS A 32 -14.07 -2.88 -8.68
CA LYS A 32 -13.00 -3.72 -9.21
C LYS A 32 -11.93 -3.97 -8.15
N ILE A 33 -11.46 -2.92 -7.47
CA ILE A 33 -10.43 -3.02 -6.42
C ILE A 33 -10.92 -3.91 -5.27
N THR A 34 -12.15 -3.71 -4.77
CA THR A 34 -12.72 -4.53 -3.70
C THR A 34 -12.91 -5.99 -4.12
N THR A 35 -13.29 -6.25 -5.38
CA THR A 35 -13.48 -7.62 -5.89
C THR A 35 -12.15 -8.35 -6.09
N LEU A 36 -11.15 -7.66 -6.66
CA LEU A 36 -9.80 -8.21 -6.83
C LEU A 36 -9.16 -8.52 -5.48
N SER A 37 -9.27 -7.61 -4.51
CA SER A 37 -8.71 -7.81 -3.19
C SER A 37 -9.39 -8.94 -2.42
N GLY A 38 -10.72 -9.09 -2.55
CA GLY A 38 -11.44 -10.25 -2.00
C GLY A 38 -11.01 -11.57 -2.65
N THR A 39 -10.67 -11.55 -3.94
CA THR A 39 -10.12 -12.73 -4.64
C THR A 39 -8.78 -13.14 -4.05
N VAL A 40 -7.88 -12.17 -3.84
CA VAL A 40 -6.56 -12.42 -3.22
C VAL A 40 -6.72 -12.90 -1.77
N LEU A 41 -7.57 -12.27 -0.96
CA LEU A 41 -7.81 -12.71 0.41
C LEU A 41 -8.26 -14.18 0.48
N ASN A 42 -9.09 -14.62 -0.47
CA ASN A 42 -9.52 -16.00 -0.55
C ASN A 42 -8.38 -16.97 -0.93
N LEU A 43 -7.38 -16.53 -1.71
CA LEU A 43 -6.15 -17.31 -1.93
C LEU A 43 -5.32 -17.46 -0.65
N LEU A 44 -5.34 -16.42 0.20
CA LEU A 44 -4.62 -16.37 1.47
C LEU A 44 -5.40 -16.99 2.64
N ARG A 45 -6.55 -17.63 2.41
CA ARG A 45 -7.42 -18.14 3.49
C ARG A 45 -6.71 -19.14 4.39
N ASP A 46 -5.89 -20.00 3.79
CA ASP A 46 -5.21 -21.09 4.47
C ASP A 46 -3.72 -20.74 4.72
N PHE A 47 -3.33 -19.47 4.49
CA PHE A 47 -1.97 -18.98 4.71
C PHE A 47 -1.72 -18.74 6.21
N ASN A 48 -0.59 -19.23 6.72
CA ASN A 48 -0.18 -18.99 8.09
C ASN A 48 0.53 -17.64 8.20
N PHE A 49 -0.07 -16.71 8.94
CA PHE A 49 0.52 -15.41 9.23
C PHE A 49 1.41 -15.43 10.49
N ASP A 50 1.36 -16.50 11.30
CA ASP A 50 2.19 -16.61 12.50
C ASP A 50 3.62 -17.00 12.11
N VAL A 51 4.52 -16.01 12.12
CA VAL A 51 5.96 -16.20 11.91
C VAL A 51 6.69 -15.99 13.23
N ASN A 52 7.40 -17.03 13.67
CA ASN A 52 8.34 -16.89 14.79
C ASN A 52 9.64 -16.30 14.25
N MET A 53 9.77 -14.98 14.33
CA MET A 53 11.01 -14.31 13.98
C MET A 53 12.00 -14.36 15.14
N ARG A 54 13.25 -14.62 14.81
CA ARG A 54 14.37 -14.39 15.72
C ARG A 54 14.55 -12.89 15.90
N GLU A 55 14.75 -12.48 17.15
CA GLU A 55 15.11 -11.10 17.44
C GLU A 55 16.52 -10.80 16.95
N ASN A 56 16.61 -9.67 16.27
CA ASN A 56 17.85 -9.08 15.80
C ASN A 56 17.97 -7.69 16.42
N ASN A 57 19.18 -7.17 16.53
CA ASN A 57 19.47 -5.85 17.11
C ASN A 57 20.30 -5.03 16.13
N LEU A 58 19.78 -4.83 14.91
CA LEU A 58 20.49 -4.05 13.88
C LEU A 58 20.70 -2.61 14.38
N SER A 59 21.93 -2.12 14.24
CA SER A 59 22.21 -0.69 14.44
C SER A 59 21.70 0.14 13.26
N ILE A 60 21.65 1.47 13.42
CA ILE A 60 21.33 2.37 12.30
C ILE A 60 22.33 2.18 11.16
N GLN A 61 23.61 2.05 11.48
CA GLN A 61 24.67 1.87 10.49
C GLN A 61 24.53 0.55 9.72
N ASP A 62 24.09 -0.53 10.38
CA ASP A 62 23.79 -1.80 9.71
C ASP A 62 22.65 -1.62 8.71
N VAL A 63 21.57 -0.95 9.13
CA VAL A 63 20.40 -0.68 8.29
C VAL A 63 20.78 0.16 7.05
N GLU A 64 21.49 1.27 7.26
CA GLU A 64 21.95 2.16 6.19
C GLU A 64 22.89 1.45 5.22
N SER A 65 23.87 0.70 5.72
CA SER A 65 24.86 0.00 4.90
C SER A 65 24.20 -1.09 4.04
N MET A 66 23.27 -1.85 4.62
CA MET A 66 22.53 -2.89 3.90
C MET A 66 21.60 -2.28 2.86
N ALA A 67 20.83 -1.24 3.22
CA ALA A 67 19.95 -0.56 2.28
C ALA A 67 20.75 0.02 1.10
N ARG A 68 21.90 0.66 1.36
CA ARG A 68 22.80 1.18 0.32
C ARG A 68 23.26 0.09 -0.64
N ALA A 69 23.73 -1.04 -0.10
CA ALA A 69 24.22 -2.16 -0.91
C ALA A 69 23.11 -2.80 -1.76
N ILE A 70 21.87 -2.81 -1.26
CA ILE A 70 20.71 -3.28 -2.01
C ILE A 70 20.33 -2.27 -3.10
N ILE A 71 20.29 -0.99 -2.78
CA ILE A 71 20.02 0.09 -3.76
C ILE A 71 21.03 0.06 -4.90
N GLU A 72 22.32 -0.14 -4.61
CA GLU A 72 23.37 -0.29 -5.64
C GLU A 72 23.05 -1.41 -6.63
N LYS A 73 22.56 -2.56 -6.13
CA LYS A 73 22.18 -3.70 -6.97
C LYS A 73 20.89 -3.48 -7.73
N LEU A 74 19.93 -2.78 -7.14
CA LEU A 74 18.67 -2.42 -7.79
C LEU A 74 18.94 -1.46 -8.95
N ASN A 75 19.56 -0.31 -8.67
CA ASN A 75 20.03 0.64 -9.67
C ASN A 75 21.11 1.55 -9.05
N LYS A 76 22.34 1.42 -9.54
CA LYS A 76 23.47 2.26 -9.09
C LYS A 76 23.21 3.77 -9.21
N ASP A 77 22.36 4.19 -10.14
CA ASP A 77 22.07 5.62 -10.37
C ASP A 77 21.28 6.23 -9.20
N TYR A 78 20.71 5.41 -8.32
CA TYR A 78 20.04 5.86 -7.09
C TYR A 78 21.01 6.16 -5.94
N LEU A 79 22.27 5.72 -6.01
CA LEU A 79 23.21 5.83 -4.90
C LEU A 79 23.50 7.27 -4.50
N GLU A 80 23.67 8.19 -5.45
CA GLU A 80 23.94 9.59 -5.13
C GLU A 80 22.80 10.20 -4.30
N SER A 81 21.55 9.88 -4.66
CA SER A 81 20.37 10.37 -3.94
C SER A 81 20.25 9.72 -2.55
N PHE A 82 20.56 8.43 -2.43
CA PHE A 82 20.53 7.72 -1.16
C PHE A 82 21.63 8.21 -0.20
N ASP A 83 22.86 8.35 -0.69
CA ASP A 83 24.01 8.83 0.10
C ASP A 83 23.73 10.26 0.60
N LYS A 84 23.17 11.12 -0.25
CA LYS A 84 22.73 12.46 0.15
C LYS A 84 21.66 12.42 1.25
N LEU A 85 20.65 11.54 1.13
CA LEU A 85 19.59 11.39 2.14
C LEU A 85 20.18 11.03 3.52
N VAL A 86 21.15 10.12 3.57
CA VAL A 86 21.84 9.71 4.80
C VAL A 86 22.71 10.85 5.37
N GLU A 87 23.50 11.51 4.52
CA GLU A 87 24.45 12.57 4.95
C GLU A 87 23.75 13.88 5.39
N SER A 88 22.60 14.21 4.80
CA SER A 88 21.93 15.51 4.97
C SER A 88 21.08 15.65 6.24
N LYS A 89 21.01 14.61 7.08
CA LYS A 89 20.06 14.52 8.22
C LYS A 89 18.58 14.58 7.81
N GLU A 90 18.29 14.39 6.53
CA GLU A 90 16.93 14.24 6.01
C GLU A 90 16.33 12.88 6.40
N LEU A 91 17.17 11.87 6.69
CA LEU A 91 16.77 10.59 7.27
C LEU A 91 16.77 10.62 8.80
N ARG A 92 15.67 10.18 9.42
CA ARG A 92 15.49 10.13 10.87
C ARG A 92 14.95 8.78 11.34
N PHE A 93 15.43 8.36 12.51
CA PHE A 93 14.99 7.12 13.17
C PHE A 93 14.34 7.43 14.52
N SER A 94 13.34 6.63 14.90
CA SER A 94 12.58 6.82 16.14
C SER A 94 13.37 6.58 17.43
N ASP A 95 14.64 6.17 17.35
CA ASP A 95 15.56 6.13 18.49
C ASP A 95 15.70 7.52 19.15
N ASN A 96 15.68 8.57 18.32
CA ASN A 96 16.00 9.93 18.74
C ASN A 96 14.79 10.86 18.75
N GLU A 97 13.67 10.46 18.13
CA GLU A 97 12.47 11.28 17.96
C GLU A 97 11.20 10.46 18.15
N LYS A 98 10.16 11.07 18.72
CA LYS A 98 8.86 10.40 18.90
C LYS A 98 7.98 10.65 17.69
N PHE A 99 7.91 9.68 16.80
CA PHE A 99 6.90 9.59 15.76
C PHE A 99 6.36 8.15 15.66
N THR A 100 5.17 8.01 15.07
CA THR A 100 4.48 6.73 14.87
C THR A 100 4.33 6.52 13.36
N GLY A 101 4.82 5.39 12.85
CA GLY A 101 4.89 5.11 11.42
C GLY A 101 6.19 5.57 10.77
N SER A 102 6.40 5.08 9.55
CA SER A 102 7.46 5.52 8.65
C SER A 102 6.81 6.25 7.47
N ASP A 103 7.43 7.33 6.99
CA ASP A 103 6.82 8.22 5.99
C ASP A 103 7.86 9.15 5.36
N VAL A 104 7.48 9.73 4.23
CA VAL A 104 8.16 10.83 3.56
C VAL A 104 7.33 12.10 3.64
N TYR A 105 7.81 13.10 4.37
CA TYR A 105 7.07 14.33 4.63
C TYR A 105 7.86 15.60 4.32
N SER A 106 7.16 16.73 4.22
CA SER A 106 7.78 18.05 4.08
C SER A 106 7.97 18.69 5.45
N HIS A 107 9.19 19.15 5.74
CA HIS A 107 9.55 19.89 6.94
C HIS A 107 9.86 21.34 6.58
N ILE A 108 9.30 22.29 7.33
CA ILE A 108 9.60 23.71 7.18
C ILE A 108 10.65 24.05 8.24
N GLU A 109 11.85 24.42 7.78
CA GLU A 109 12.95 24.90 8.60
C GLU A 109 12.64 26.30 9.16
N ASP A 110 13.38 26.73 10.20
CA ASP A 110 13.16 28.02 10.88
C ASP A 110 13.30 29.24 9.94
N ASP A 111 14.06 29.11 8.86
CA ASP A 111 14.24 30.13 7.83
C ASP A 111 13.16 30.11 6.73
N GLY A 112 12.18 29.21 6.87
CA GLY A 112 11.08 29.02 5.93
C GLY A 112 11.39 28.10 4.74
N LYS A 113 12.61 27.53 4.67
CA LYS A 113 12.95 26.55 3.64
C LYS A 113 12.17 25.26 3.86
N VAL A 114 11.62 24.70 2.78
CA VAL A 114 10.96 23.39 2.81
C VAL A 114 11.97 22.31 2.42
N THR A 115 12.21 21.37 3.31
CA THR A 115 13.10 20.22 3.10
C THR A 115 12.30 18.93 3.21
N LYS A 116 12.60 17.98 2.35
CA LYS A 116 11.94 16.66 2.33
C LYS A 116 12.65 15.75 3.34
N MET A 117 11.86 15.06 4.15
CA MET A 117 12.36 14.23 5.24
C MET A 117 11.85 12.80 5.07
N VAL A 118 12.64 11.84 5.55
CA VAL A 118 12.28 10.44 5.67
C VAL A 118 12.36 10.05 7.14
N SER A 119 11.29 9.51 7.68
CA SER A 119 11.24 8.98 9.06
C SER A 119 11.05 7.47 9.04
N ILE A 120 11.80 6.74 9.87
CA ILE A 120 11.75 5.28 10.03
C ILE A 120 11.46 4.92 11.50
N GLU A 121 10.33 4.27 11.73
CA GLU A 121 9.98 3.72 13.05
C GLU A 121 10.70 2.40 13.26
N ARG A 122 11.67 2.39 14.19
CA ARG A 122 12.55 1.25 14.42
C ARG A 122 11.81 0.01 14.89
N LYS A 123 12.12 -1.10 14.23
CA LYS A 123 11.84 -2.48 14.65
C LYS A 123 13.10 -3.24 15.06
N TYR A 124 14.28 -2.65 14.87
CA TYR A 124 15.60 -3.20 15.22
C TYR A 124 15.97 -4.49 14.47
N ASN A 125 15.27 -4.79 13.38
CA ASN A 125 15.45 -5.99 12.57
C ASN A 125 15.48 -5.64 11.06
N TYR A 126 15.54 -6.66 10.20
CA TYR A 126 15.64 -6.45 8.76
C TYR A 126 14.42 -5.77 8.11
N SER A 127 13.29 -5.67 8.83
CA SER A 127 12.17 -4.83 8.39
C SER A 127 12.55 -3.36 8.32
N ASP A 128 13.51 -2.89 9.13
CA ASP A 128 14.03 -1.50 9.04
C ASP A 128 14.72 -1.25 7.69
N VAL A 129 15.48 -2.22 7.18
CA VAL A 129 16.13 -2.13 5.85
C VAL A 129 15.09 -2.03 4.75
N ARG A 130 14.08 -2.90 4.82
CA ARG A 130 12.97 -2.92 3.88
C ARG A 130 12.19 -1.61 3.88
N ILE A 131 11.82 -1.11 5.06
CA ILE A 131 11.06 0.14 5.20
C ILE A 131 11.92 1.32 4.72
N LEU A 132 13.23 1.35 5.03
CA LEU A 132 14.11 2.39 4.52
C LEU A 132 14.15 2.43 2.99
N VAL A 133 14.22 1.28 2.33
CA VAL A 133 14.15 1.24 0.86
C VAL A 133 12.77 1.65 0.35
N HIS A 134 11.68 1.23 1.00
CA HIS A 134 10.31 1.65 0.66
C HIS A 134 10.18 3.18 0.68
N GLU A 135 10.57 3.82 1.78
CA GLU A 135 10.52 5.27 1.92
C GLU A 135 11.52 5.98 1.00
N PHE A 136 12.67 5.38 0.70
CA PHE A 136 13.60 5.94 -0.28
C PHE A 136 12.98 5.99 -1.69
N ILE A 137 12.20 4.99 -2.09
CA ILE A 137 11.48 5.03 -3.38
C ILE A 137 10.41 6.14 -3.37
N HIS A 138 9.70 6.35 -2.26
CA HIS A 138 8.86 7.55 -2.10
C HIS A 138 9.67 8.86 -2.16
N TYR A 139 10.88 8.85 -1.58
CA TYR A 139 11.79 9.98 -1.63
C TYR A 139 12.21 10.33 -3.07
N THR A 140 12.40 9.34 -3.94
CA THR A 140 12.72 9.61 -5.36
C THR A 140 11.50 10.01 -6.21
N THR A 141 10.27 9.65 -5.81
CA THR A 141 9.07 9.83 -6.65
C THR A 141 8.18 11.03 -6.31
N CYS A 142 8.22 11.54 -5.07
CA CYS A 142 7.26 12.54 -4.57
C CYS A 142 7.56 14.03 -4.90
N GLU A 143 8.30 14.37 -5.96
CA GLU A 143 8.60 15.79 -6.26
C GLU A 143 7.38 16.61 -6.74
N CYS A 144 6.29 15.99 -7.18
CA CYS A 144 5.02 16.67 -7.53
C CYS A 144 3.84 15.69 -7.35
N PHE A 145 2.81 16.04 -6.58
CA PHE A 145 1.64 15.18 -6.34
C PHE A 145 0.59 15.32 -7.45
N SER A 146 0.65 14.47 -8.47
CA SER A 146 -0.53 14.15 -9.29
C SER A 146 -1.30 12.99 -8.64
N VAL A 147 -2.61 12.92 -8.86
CA VAL A 147 -3.48 11.87 -8.27
C VAL A 147 -3.01 10.47 -8.64
N ASN A 148 -2.47 10.29 -9.86
CA ASN A 148 -1.96 9.00 -10.31
C ASN A 148 -0.64 8.62 -9.64
N ARG A 149 0.19 9.61 -9.27
CA ARG A 149 1.46 9.35 -8.57
C ARG A 149 1.28 8.77 -7.18
N GLU A 150 0.24 9.16 -6.43
CA GLU A 150 0.05 8.59 -5.09
C GLU A 150 -0.16 7.07 -5.11
N ILE A 151 -0.89 6.55 -6.10
CA ILE A 151 -1.14 5.11 -6.24
C ILE A 151 0.10 4.40 -6.80
N LEU A 152 0.76 5.01 -7.79
CA LEU A 152 1.93 4.44 -8.43
C LEU A 152 3.16 4.42 -7.52
N SER A 153 3.33 5.47 -6.70
CA SER A 153 4.43 5.58 -5.74
C SER A 153 4.38 4.44 -4.72
N GLU A 154 3.20 4.14 -4.17
CA GLU A 154 2.98 2.97 -3.31
C GLU A 154 3.25 1.65 -4.03
N PHE A 155 2.72 1.47 -5.24
CA PHE A 155 3.02 0.29 -6.05
C PHE A 155 4.54 0.08 -6.25
N LEU A 156 5.26 1.14 -6.62
CA LEU A 156 6.70 1.10 -6.88
C LEU A 156 7.47 0.77 -5.60
N ALA A 157 7.18 1.48 -4.51
CA ALA A 157 7.82 1.25 -3.23
C ALA A 157 7.61 -0.20 -2.76
N ILE A 158 6.39 -0.74 -2.86
CA ILE A 158 6.10 -2.14 -2.54
C ILE A 158 6.85 -3.11 -3.46
N TYR A 159 6.93 -2.82 -4.77
CA TYR A 159 7.65 -3.66 -5.71
C TYR A 159 9.13 -3.79 -5.34
N PHE A 160 9.78 -2.68 -5.00
CA PHE A 160 11.19 -2.70 -4.58
C PHE A 160 11.40 -3.41 -3.24
N GLU A 161 10.45 -3.35 -2.31
CA GLU A 161 10.52 -4.14 -1.07
C GLU A 161 10.60 -5.65 -1.33
N LEU A 162 9.92 -6.15 -2.37
CA LEU A 162 9.98 -7.59 -2.71
C LEU A 162 11.42 -7.98 -3.08
N HIS A 163 12.09 -7.15 -3.88
CA HIS A 163 13.50 -7.35 -4.24
C HIS A 163 14.46 -7.15 -3.07
N VAL A 164 14.10 -6.33 -2.07
CA VAL A 164 14.88 -6.20 -0.83
C VAL A 164 14.91 -7.53 -0.09
N VAL A 165 13.77 -8.21 0.02
CA VAL A 165 13.67 -9.53 0.67
C VAL A 165 14.58 -10.54 -0.04
N ASP A 166 14.55 -10.61 -1.37
CA ASP A 166 15.44 -11.50 -2.14
C ASP A 166 16.92 -11.18 -1.89
N ASN A 167 17.26 -9.89 -1.90
CA ASN A 167 18.65 -9.47 -1.72
C ASN A 167 19.19 -9.77 -0.32
N LEU A 168 18.35 -9.67 0.71
CA LEU A 168 18.71 -10.08 2.07
C LEU A 168 18.97 -11.59 2.12
N LEU A 169 18.12 -12.39 1.49
CA LEU A 169 18.31 -13.85 1.40
C LEU A 169 19.58 -14.22 0.62
N MET A 170 19.87 -13.54 -0.49
CA MET A 170 21.10 -13.74 -1.27
C MET A 170 22.37 -13.36 -0.51
N GLN A 171 22.28 -12.46 0.45
CA GLN A 171 23.38 -12.12 1.37
C GLN A 171 23.59 -13.19 2.46
N GLY A 172 22.76 -14.23 2.50
CA GLY A 172 22.86 -15.31 3.46
C GLY A 172 22.20 -15.00 4.80
N ILE A 173 21.34 -13.97 4.87
CA ILE A 173 20.55 -13.69 6.07
C ILE A 173 19.60 -14.87 6.31
N PRO A 174 19.56 -15.43 7.54
CA PRO A 174 18.65 -16.52 7.86
C PRO A 174 17.19 -16.13 7.63
N VAL A 175 16.41 -17.05 7.07
CA VAL A 175 14.99 -16.80 6.79
C VAL A 175 14.22 -16.43 8.06
N ASP A 176 14.55 -17.06 9.19
CA ASP A 176 13.90 -16.81 10.47
C ASP A 176 14.22 -15.44 11.07
N GLU A 177 15.06 -14.62 10.42
CA GLU A 177 15.35 -13.23 10.79
C GLU A 177 14.62 -12.22 9.88
N ILE A 178 13.94 -12.68 8.83
CA ILE A 178 13.24 -11.82 7.85
C ILE A 178 11.72 -11.99 7.97
N ASP A 179 11.00 -10.87 8.10
CA ASP A 179 9.53 -10.85 8.04
C ASP A 179 9.01 -10.98 6.60
N TYR A 180 8.85 -12.20 6.14
CA TYR A 180 8.29 -12.50 4.81
C TYR A 180 6.76 -12.31 4.75
N THR A 181 6.08 -12.24 5.91
CA THR A 181 4.62 -12.07 5.99
C THR A 181 4.18 -10.63 5.95
N PHE A 182 5.02 -9.69 6.37
CA PHE A 182 4.71 -8.28 6.54
C PHE A 182 3.86 -7.68 5.41
N ARG A 183 4.19 -7.93 4.14
CA ARG A 183 3.44 -7.33 3.02
C ARG A 183 2.02 -7.89 2.93
N LEU A 184 1.86 -9.20 3.16
CA LEU A 184 0.56 -9.86 3.15
C LEU A 184 -0.26 -9.49 4.40
N GLU A 185 0.37 -9.22 5.54
CA GLU A 185 -0.29 -8.71 6.74
C GLU A 185 -0.85 -7.31 6.57
N ILE A 186 -0.05 -6.39 6.00
CA ILE A 186 -0.52 -5.05 5.65
C ILE A 186 -1.66 -5.15 4.65
N PHE A 187 -1.50 -5.94 3.58
CA PHE A 187 -2.55 -6.17 2.60
C PHE A 187 -3.85 -6.65 3.27
N LYS A 188 -3.77 -7.66 4.14
CA LYS A 188 -4.93 -8.21 4.85
C LYS A 188 -5.60 -7.16 5.72
N THR A 189 -4.82 -6.37 6.47
CA THR A 189 -5.34 -5.30 7.34
C THR A 189 -6.08 -4.24 6.53
N CYS A 190 -5.45 -3.70 5.49
CA CYS A 190 -6.06 -2.70 4.61
C CYS A 190 -7.29 -3.27 3.87
N GLN A 191 -7.21 -4.52 3.40
CA GLN A 191 -8.35 -5.18 2.75
C GLN A 191 -9.53 -5.37 3.70
N MET A 192 -9.29 -5.67 4.98
CA MET A 192 -10.33 -5.79 6.00
C MET A 192 -11.07 -4.47 6.27
N TYR A 193 -10.41 -3.32 6.12
CA TYR A 193 -11.07 -2.02 6.16
C TYR A 193 -11.79 -1.70 4.86
N LEU A 194 -11.11 -1.89 3.72
CA LEU A 194 -11.69 -1.71 2.38
C LEU A 194 -12.97 -2.52 2.18
N SER A 195 -13.02 -3.76 2.66
CA SER A 195 -14.21 -4.62 2.55
C SER A 195 -15.40 -4.12 3.38
N ARG A 196 -15.19 -3.25 4.38
CA ARG A 196 -16.27 -2.61 5.16
C ARG A 196 -16.89 -1.46 4.40
N TYR A 197 -16.08 -0.52 3.91
CA TYR A 197 -16.58 0.71 3.29
C TYR A 197 -16.72 0.61 1.77
N GLY A 198 -15.95 -0.24 1.08
CA GLY A 198 -15.88 -0.30 -0.38
C GLY A 198 -17.23 -0.62 -1.04
N PRO A 199 -17.95 -1.68 -0.61
CA PRO A 199 -19.28 -1.96 -1.14
C PRO A 199 -20.30 -0.87 -0.80
N LEU A 200 -20.19 -0.21 0.36
CA LEU A 200 -21.06 0.91 0.73
C LEU A 200 -20.78 2.14 -0.14
N LEU A 201 -19.51 2.45 -0.41
CA LEU A 201 -19.12 3.52 -1.32
C LEU A 201 -19.65 3.24 -2.73
N PHE A 202 -19.54 1.99 -3.20
CA PHE A 202 -20.14 1.56 -4.46
C PHE A 202 -21.67 1.75 -4.50
N ALA A 203 -22.36 1.37 -3.42
CA ALA A 203 -23.81 1.57 -3.30
C ALA A 203 -24.18 3.07 -3.34
N TYR A 204 -23.43 3.89 -2.61
CA TYR A 204 -23.61 5.34 -2.56
C TYR A 204 -23.38 5.97 -3.93
N LEU A 205 -22.35 5.55 -4.66
CA LEU A 205 -22.11 5.99 -6.05
C LEU A 205 -23.28 5.65 -6.98
N ALA A 206 -23.86 4.46 -6.83
CA ALA A 206 -24.96 4.01 -7.67
C ALA A 206 -26.32 4.68 -7.35
N LYS A 207 -26.53 5.12 -6.11
CA LYS A 207 -27.85 5.57 -5.61
C LYS A 207 -27.90 7.03 -5.15
N GLY A 208 -26.76 7.66 -4.91
CA GLY A 208 -26.63 8.98 -4.28
C GLY A 208 -26.96 9.01 -2.79
N LYS A 209 -27.36 7.88 -2.20
CA LYS A 209 -27.65 7.69 -0.77
C LYS A 209 -27.59 6.22 -0.38
N LEU A 210 -27.41 5.97 0.91
CA LEU A 210 -27.53 4.67 1.56
C LEU A 210 -28.85 4.58 2.33
N ASP A 211 -29.55 3.48 2.15
CA ASP A 211 -30.75 3.09 2.89
C ASP A 211 -30.84 1.55 2.95
N SER A 212 -31.94 1.03 3.53
CA SER A 212 -32.18 -0.42 3.62
C SER A 212 -32.26 -1.11 2.26
N ASN A 213 -32.66 -0.39 1.20
CA ASN A 213 -32.78 -0.92 -0.17
C ASN A 213 -31.46 -0.85 -0.94
N SER A 214 -30.46 -0.14 -0.42
CA SER A 214 -29.16 0.02 -1.08
C SER A 214 -28.36 -1.29 -1.14
N TYR A 215 -28.73 -2.32 -0.36
CA TYR A 215 -28.26 -3.69 -0.54
C TYR A 215 -28.49 -4.22 -1.98
N ASP A 216 -29.62 -3.88 -2.59
CA ASP A 216 -29.92 -4.33 -3.96
C ASP A 216 -28.95 -3.77 -5.00
N ALA A 217 -28.29 -2.64 -4.70
CA ALA A 217 -27.29 -2.04 -5.58
C ALA A 217 -25.96 -2.82 -5.57
N ILE A 218 -25.68 -3.59 -4.52
CA ILE A 218 -24.37 -4.24 -4.32
C ILE A 218 -24.39 -5.74 -4.55
N LYS A 219 -25.57 -6.39 -4.45
CA LYS A 219 -25.69 -7.86 -4.45
C LYS A 219 -25.12 -8.55 -5.71
N SER A 220 -25.18 -7.89 -6.88
CA SER A 220 -24.65 -8.46 -8.12
C SER A 220 -23.12 -8.39 -8.18
N SER A 221 -22.55 -7.31 -7.66
CA SER A 221 -21.11 -7.07 -7.67
C SER A 221 -20.38 -7.78 -6.53
N PHE A 222 -21.08 -8.01 -5.42
CA PHE A 222 -20.54 -8.64 -4.21
C PHE A 222 -21.47 -9.77 -3.74
N PRO A 223 -21.56 -10.89 -4.49
CA PRO A 223 -22.55 -11.96 -4.25
C PRO A 223 -22.38 -12.68 -2.91
N ASN A 224 -21.22 -12.56 -2.27
CA ASN A 224 -20.92 -13.17 -0.97
C ASN A 224 -21.37 -12.31 0.23
N ILE A 225 -21.89 -11.11 0.00
CA ILE A 225 -22.39 -10.23 1.07
C ILE A 225 -23.88 -10.50 1.24
N SER A 226 -24.29 -11.02 2.39
CA SER A 226 -25.72 -11.14 2.72
C SER A 226 -26.31 -9.80 3.18
N TYR A 227 -27.64 -9.70 3.24
CA TYR A 227 -28.30 -8.52 3.82
C TYR A 227 -27.89 -8.28 5.29
N LYS A 228 -27.62 -9.35 6.04
CA LYS A 228 -27.12 -9.25 7.42
C LYS A 228 -25.71 -8.65 7.45
N ASP A 229 -24.84 -9.10 6.55
CA ASP A 229 -23.47 -8.57 6.44
C ASP A 229 -23.49 -7.10 6.02
N TYR A 230 -24.34 -6.73 5.07
CA TYR A 230 -24.56 -5.33 4.69
C TYR A 230 -24.90 -4.44 5.90
N ASN A 231 -25.85 -4.85 6.75
CA ASN A 231 -26.19 -4.10 7.96
C ASN A 231 -25.00 -3.99 8.95
N ILE A 232 -24.23 -5.06 9.10
CA ILE A 232 -23.01 -5.06 9.93
C ILE A 232 -21.97 -4.09 9.37
N MET A 233 -21.81 -4.06 8.04
CA MET A 233 -20.91 -3.13 7.36
C MET A 233 -21.35 -1.69 7.57
N CYS A 234 -22.63 -1.36 7.38
CA CYS A 234 -23.14 -0.01 7.66
C CYS A 234 -22.80 0.45 9.08
N LYS A 235 -23.03 -0.43 10.08
CA LYS A 235 -22.70 -0.14 11.48
C LYS A 235 -21.20 0.09 11.68
N ARG A 236 -20.35 -0.82 11.19
CA ARG A 236 -18.89 -0.74 11.38
C ARG A 236 -18.28 0.46 10.66
N THR A 237 -18.77 0.79 9.48
CA THR A 237 -18.32 1.97 8.73
C THR A 237 -18.79 3.27 9.39
N TYR A 238 -20.01 3.29 9.94
CA TYR A 238 -20.48 4.40 10.76
C TYR A 238 -19.58 4.62 12.00
N GLU A 239 -19.29 3.57 12.76
CA GLU A 239 -18.40 3.64 13.93
C GLU A 239 -16.98 4.11 13.55
N LEU A 240 -16.48 3.69 12.38
CA LEU A 240 -15.20 4.13 11.84
C LEU A 240 -15.17 5.64 11.56
N PHE A 241 -16.22 6.17 10.92
CA PHE A 241 -16.34 7.60 10.64
C PHE A 241 -16.54 8.45 11.91
N GLU A 242 -17.30 7.96 12.89
CA GLU A 242 -17.46 8.62 14.18
C GLU A 242 -16.11 8.78 14.91
N ARG A 243 -15.29 7.72 14.90
CA ARG A 243 -13.94 7.76 15.47
C ARG A 243 -13.07 8.79 14.75
N SER A 244 -13.02 8.73 13.42
CA SER A 244 -12.25 9.68 12.62
C SER A 244 -12.72 11.13 12.83
N GLN A 245 -14.03 11.39 12.87
CA GLN A 245 -14.55 12.73 13.18
C GLN A 245 -14.05 13.22 14.54
N LYS A 246 -14.03 12.35 15.56
CA LYS A 246 -13.57 12.70 16.90
C LYS A 246 -12.07 12.99 16.93
N ASP A 247 -11.27 12.14 16.29
CA ASP A 247 -9.80 12.27 16.26
C ASP A 247 -9.38 13.57 15.55
N TYR A 248 -10.12 13.98 14.52
CA TYR A 248 -9.86 15.19 13.74
C TYR A 248 -10.76 16.39 14.06
N GLN A 249 -11.51 16.37 15.17
CA GLN A 249 -12.55 17.37 15.45
C GLN A 249 -12.02 18.81 15.36
N VAL A 250 -10.90 19.09 16.03
CA VAL A 250 -10.29 20.43 16.06
C VAL A 250 -9.87 20.90 14.67
N LEU A 251 -9.38 20.00 13.83
CA LEU A 251 -8.94 20.32 12.47
C LEU A 251 -10.14 20.54 11.53
N ILE A 252 -11.20 19.76 11.69
CA ILE A 252 -12.47 19.92 10.96
C ILE A 252 -13.14 21.24 11.34
N GLU A 253 -13.17 21.61 12.62
CA GLU A 253 -13.74 22.88 13.08
C GLU A 253 -12.97 24.09 12.53
N LYS A 254 -11.65 24.00 12.45
CA LYS A 254 -10.79 25.03 11.84
C LYS A 254 -10.95 25.10 10.32
N ASN A 255 -11.09 23.96 9.65
CA ASN A 255 -11.17 23.86 8.19
C ASN A 255 -12.35 22.99 7.73
N PRO A 256 -13.62 23.44 7.87
CA PRO A 256 -14.79 22.60 7.59
C PRO A 256 -14.88 22.10 6.15
N LYS A 257 -14.27 22.82 5.20
CA LYS A 257 -14.23 22.44 3.78
C LYS A 257 -13.41 21.18 3.51
N ASP A 258 -12.49 20.84 4.41
CA ASP A 258 -11.62 19.66 4.30
C ASP A 258 -12.14 18.49 5.15
N LYS A 259 -13.37 18.58 5.66
CA LYS A 259 -13.99 17.50 6.46
C LYS A 259 -13.93 16.14 5.75
N GLY A 260 -14.21 16.11 4.45
CA GLY A 260 -14.13 14.88 3.65
C GLY A 260 -12.72 14.27 3.63
N TYR A 261 -11.67 15.09 3.60
CA TYR A 261 -10.27 14.64 3.70
C TYR A 261 -10.03 13.97 5.06
N TYR A 262 -10.27 14.69 6.15
CA TYR A 262 -10.01 14.19 7.50
C TYR A 262 -10.79 12.91 7.81
N LEU A 263 -12.04 12.81 7.36
CA LEU A 263 -12.86 11.62 7.54
C LEU A 263 -12.34 10.38 6.83
N CYS A 264 -11.47 10.53 5.83
CA CYS A 264 -11.07 9.44 4.94
C CYS A 264 -9.55 9.19 4.92
N ASN A 265 -8.77 10.07 5.56
CA ASN A 265 -7.31 10.08 5.52
C ASN A 265 -6.69 8.75 5.99
N ASP A 266 -7.09 8.23 7.15
CA ASP A 266 -6.35 7.14 7.79
C ASP A 266 -6.68 5.74 7.26
N PHE A 267 -7.69 5.63 6.40
CA PHE A 267 -8.15 4.34 5.91
C PHE A 267 -8.54 4.44 4.44
N VAL A 268 -9.51 5.27 4.03
CA VAL A 268 -9.91 5.31 2.61
C VAL A 268 -8.77 5.75 1.70
N LEU A 269 -7.95 6.72 2.09
CA LEU A 269 -6.83 7.21 1.28
C LEU A 269 -5.57 6.35 1.39
N VAL A 270 -5.54 5.41 2.33
CA VAL A 270 -4.40 4.55 2.65
C VAL A 270 -4.66 3.13 2.14
N ASP A 271 -5.75 2.51 2.58
CA ASP A 271 -6.08 1.11 2.39
C ASP A 271 -6.07 0.69 0.92
N TYR A 272 -6.70 1.48 0.06
CA TYR A 272 -6.82 1.11 -1.34
C TYR A 272 -5.48 1.17 -2.08
N LYS A 273 -4.58 2.06 -1.67
CA LYS A 273 -3.25 2.19 -2.27
C LYS A 273 -2.39 1.00 -1.90
N TYR A 274 -2.37 0.60 -0.63
CA TYR A 274 -1.68 -0.62 -0.21
C TYR A 274 -2.29 -1.88 -0.82
N VAL A 275 -3.62 -1.98 -0.89
CA VAL A 275 -4.30 -3.12 -1.52
C VAL A 275 -3.97 -3.22 -3.01
N LEU A 276 -4.17 -2.15 -3.76
CA LEU A 276 -3.93 -2.15 -5.20
C LEU A 276 -2.44 -2.23 -5.51
N GLY A 277 -1.62 -1.49 -4.78
CA GLY A 277 -0.16 -1.49 -4.90
C GLY A 277 0.43 -2.86 -4.67
N THR A 278 0.00 -3.60 -3.63
CA THR A 278 0.44 -4.98 -3.41
C THR A 278 0.03 -5.92 -4.55
N ILE A 279 -1.21 -5.79 -5.06
CA ILE A 279 -1.68 -6.61 -6.17
C ILE A 279 -0.83 -6.39 -7.42
N LEU A 280 -0.56 -5.12 -7.75
CA LEU A 280 0.23 -4.75 -8.91
C LEU A 280 1.71 -5.12 -8.72
N ALA A 281 2.27 -4.91 -7.53
CA ALA A 281 3.66 -5.24 -7.21
C ALA A 281 3.92 -6.73 -7.37
N ILE A 282 3.12 -7.59 -6.74
CA ILE A 282 3.28 -9.05 -6.84
C ILE A 282 3.04 -9.53 -8.28
N TYR A 283 2.06 -8.95 -8.99
CA TYR A 283 1.84 -9.26 -10.40
C TYR A 283 3.07 -8.93 -11.26
N CYS A 284 3.57 -7.70 -11.16
CA CYS A 284 4.72 -7.25 -11.94
C CYS A 284 5.99 -8.00 -11.56
N TYR A 285 6.16 -8.32 -10.28
CA TYR A 285 7.33 -9.05 -9.78
C TYR A 285 7.44 -10.45 -10.40
N LYS A 286 6.32 -11.08 -10.74
CA LYS A 286 6.32 -12.35 -11.48
C LYS A 286 6.54 -12.20 -12.99
N PHE A 287 6.02 -11.15 -13.60
CA PHE A 287 5.80 -11.11 -15.05
C PHE A 287 6.57 -10.04 -15.82
N LEU A 288 7.22 -9.11 -15.13
CA LEU A 288 8.01 -8.04 -15.74
C LEU A 288 9.44 -8.11 -15.23
N GLU A 289 10.35 -7.65 -16.07
CA GLU A 289 11.75 -7.48 -15.71
C GLU A 289 11.90 -6.27 -14.78
N LEU A 290 12.93 -6.31 -13.92
CA LEU A 290 13.21 -5.23 -12.97
C LEU A 290 13.46 -3.90 -13.69
N GLU A 291 14.13 -3.93 -14.84
CA GLU A 291 14.47 -2.77 -15.66
C GLU A 291 13.24 -2.02 -16.18
N ASP A 292 12.13 -2.73 -16.46
CA ASP A 292 10.88 -2.09 -16.89
C ASP A 292 10.29 -1.25 -15.76
N ILE A 293 10.39 -1.74 -14.51
CA ILE A 293 9.87 -1.04 -13.34
C ILE A 293 10.80 0.10 -12.90
N ILE A 294 12.11 -0.07 -13.00
CA ILE A 294 13.09 1.03 -12.85
C ILE A 294 12.79 2.12 -13.87
N GLY A 295 12.61 1.74 -15.15
CA GLY A 295 12.26 2.68 -16.21
C GLY A 295 10.95 3.42 -15.93
N LEU A 296 9.96 2.78 -15.32
CA LEU A 296 8.75 3.46 -14.84
C LEU A 296 9.05 4.44 -13.70
N ASN A 297 9.82 4.03 -12.68
CA ASN A 297 10.18 4.86 -11.54
C ASN A 297 10.90 6.15 -11.99
N ASP A 298 11.92 6.02 -12.81
CA ASP A 298 12.76 7.12 -13.32
C ASP A 298 11.97 8.12 -14.18
N ASN A 299 10.88 7.66 -14.78
CA ASN A 299 10.08 8.43 -15.72
C ASN A 299 8.68 8.72 -15.21
N ILE A 300 8.38 8.50 -13.92
CA ILE A 300 7.03 8.64 -13.37
C ILE A 300 6.46 10.04 -13.62
N SER A 301 7.31 11.06 -13.59
CA SER A 301 6.93 12.45 -13.85
C SER A 301 6.49 12.71 -15.29
N LYS A 302 7.00 11.93 -16.25
CA LYS A 302 6.61 12.03 -17.66
C LYS A 302 5.21 11.44 -17.91
N TYR A 303 4.64 10.76 -16.91
CA TYR A 303 3.34 10.10 -16.99
C TYR A 303 2.21 10.84 -16.25
N ASP A 304 2.45 12.08 -15.79
CA ASP A 304 1.44 12.86 -15.06
C ASP A 304 0.12 13.07 -15.81
N ASN A 305 0.18 13.07 -17.15
CA ASN A 305 -1.00 13.23 -18.01
C ASN A 305 -1.66 11.91 -18.42
N LEU A 306 -1.13 10.77 -17.98
CA LEU A 306 -1.65 9.44 -18.31
C LEU A 306 -2.43 8.87 -17.14
N THR A 307 -3.50 8.15 -17.45
CA THR A 307 -4.20 7.29 -16.50
C THR A 307 -3.33 6.11 -16.07
N ILE A 308 -3.63 5.54 -14.90
CA ILE A 308 -2.96 4.32 -14.42
C ILE A 308 -3.03 3.22 -15.48
N GLU A 309 -4.17 3.05 -16.13
CA GLU A 309 -4.33 2.02 -17.16
C GLU A 309 -3.50 2.27 -18.41
N GLU A 310 -3.30 3.53 -18.81
CA GLU A 310 -2.39 3.86 -19.91
C GLU A 310 -0.93 3.60 -19.56
N ILE A 311 -0.54 3.85 -18.30
CA ILE A 311 0.81 3.56 -17.79
C ILE A 311 1.06 2.05 -17.78
N PHE A 312 0.14 1.26 -17.21
CA PHE A 312 0.26 -0.19 -17.22
C PHE A 312 0.22 -0.78 -18.64
N ARG A 313 -0.55 -0.20 -19.56
CA ARG A 313 -0.51 -0.62 -20.98
C ARG A 313 0.85 -0.40 -21.63
N LYS A 314 1.59 0.65 -21.24
CA LYS A 314 2.98 0.85 -21.70
C LYS A 314 3.94 -0.23 -21.21
N LEU A 315 3.66 -0.82 -20.05
CA LEU A 315 4.36 -2.00 -19.54
C LEU A 315 3.81 -3.33 -20.12
N GLY A 316 2.96 -3.28 -21.14
CA GLY A 316 2.34 -4.48 -21.73
C GLY A 316 1.28 -5.13 -20.84
N ILE A 317 0.76 -4.42 -19.82
CA ILE A 317 -0.27 -4.91 -18.91
C ILE A 317 -1.61 -4.25 -19.25
N ASP A 318 -2.56 -5.04 -19.73
CA ASP A 318 -3.95 -4.62 -19.81
C ASP A 318 -4.73 -5.06 -18.56
N LEU A 319 -5.03 -4.10 -17.70
CA LEU A 319 -5.80 -4.32 -16.46
C LEU A 319 -7.26 -4.76 -16.73
N TYR A 320 -7.76 -4.64 -17.97
CA TYR A 320 -9.09 -5.08 -18.38
C TYR A 320 -9.08 -6.40 -19.16
N ASP A 321 -7.91 -7.01 -19.37
CA ASP A 321 -7.81 -8.32 -19.99
C ASP A 321 -8.57 -9.36 -19.16
N LYS A 322 -9.37 -10.20 -19.82
CA LYS A 322 -10.16 -11.27 -19.19
C LYS A 322 -9.30 -12.27 -18.39
N ASN A 323 -8.03 -12.42 -18.74
CA ASN A 323 -7.05 -13.28 -18.09
C ASN A 323 -6.26 -12.57 -16.99
N PHE A 324 -6.37 -11.25 -16.83
CA PHE A 324 -5.65 -10.49 -15.80
C PHE A 324 -5.85 -11.11 -14.42
N VAL A 325 -7.10 -11.43 -14.06
CA VAL A 325 -7.45 -12.06 -12.77
C VAL A 325 -6.78 -13.43 -12.61
N ASN A 326 -6.67 -14.22 -13.67
CA ASN A 326 -6.05 -15.54 -13.61
C ASN A 326 -4.52 -15.43 -13.45
N ARG A 327 -3.88 -14.52 -14.19
CA ARG A 327 -2.45 -14.22 -14.05
C ARG A 327 -2.13 -13.64 -12.66
N MET A 328 -2.97 -12.76 -12.15
CA MET A 328 -2.87 -12.28 -10.76
C MET A 328 -2.93 -13.43 -9.76
N LYS A 329 -3.88 -14.37 -9.91
CA LYS A 329 -3.95 -15.56 -9.03
C LYS A 329 -2.68 -16.41 -9.12
N GLU A 330 -2.12 -16.58 -10.32
CA GLU A 330 -0.86 -17.30 -10.53
C GLU A 330 0.30 -16.60 -9.81
N ALA A 331 0.40 -15.27 -9.92
CA ALA A 331 1.42 -14.48 -9.23
C ALA A 331 1.35 -14.61 -7.71
N PHE A 332 0.15 -14.51 -7.14
CA PHE A 332 -0.01 -14.66 -5.70
C PHE A 332 0.26 -16.08 -5.19
N LYS A 333 -0.10 -17.11 -5.96
CA LYS A 333 0.23 -18.50 -5.59
C LYS A 333 1.73 -18.72 -5.55
N ASP A 334 2.43 -18.29 -6.59
CA ASP A 334 3.88 -18.39 -6.69
C ASP A 334 4.58 -17.63 -5.56
N TYR A 335 4.14 -16.40 -5.28
CA TYR A 335 4.66 -15.59 -4.19
C TYR A 335 4.46 -16.25 -2.81
N VAL A 336 3.28 -16.82 -2.56
CA VAL A 336 2.97 -17.55 -1.32
C VAL A 336 3.76 -18.86 -1.23
N GLU A 337 3.94 -19.58 -2.33
CA GLU A 337 4.76 -20.79 -2.38
C GLU A 337 6.22 -20.48 -2.06
N ASN A 338 6.79 -19.40 -2.63
CA ASN A 338 8.15 -18.94 -2.31
C ASN A 338 8.28 -18.61 -0.83
N ILE A 339 7.35 -17.83 -0.28
CA ILE A 339 7.29 -17.54 1.15
C ILE A 339 7.29 -18.83 1.99
N ASN A 340 6.42 -19.79 1.67
CA ASN A 340 6.28 -21.03 2.43
C ASN A 340 7.53 -21.93 2.32
N MET A 341 8.21 -21.93 1.17
CA MET A 341 9.48 -22.65 1.01
C MET A 341 10.55 -22.10 1.95
N HIS A 342 10.65 -20.78 2.07
CA HIS A 342 11.56 -20.13 3.00
C HIS A 342 11.18 -20.47 4.44
N ALA A 343 9.91 -20.32 4.82
CA ALA A 343 9.40 -20.60 6.16
C ALA A 343 9.72 -22.01 6.68
N ASN A 344 9.73 -23.00 5.78
CA ASN A 344 9.95 -24.41 6.13
C ASN A 344 11.42 -24.86 6.01
N ASN A 345 12.38 -23.95 5.78
CA ASN A 345 13.79 -24.28 5.54
C ASN A 345 13.99 -25.27 4.37
N ASP A 346 13.10 -25.26 3.37
CA ASP A 346 13.22 -26.13 2.20
C ASP A 346 14.31 -25.59 1.26
N ASN A 347 15.53 -26.12 1.44
CA ASN A 347 16.77 -25.81 0.72
C ASN A 347 16.75 -26.03 -0.82
N LYS A 348 15.58 -26.21 -1.45
CA LYS A 348 15.46 -26.34 -2.91
C LYS A 348 15.78 -25.04 -3.65
N PHE A 349 15.50 -23.88 -3.07
CA PHE A 349 15.65 -22.57 -3.73
C PHE A 349 17.12 -22.17 -3.94
N LEU A 350 17.99 -22.42 -2.94
CA LEU A 350 19.43 -22.14 -3.00
C LEU A 350 20.18 -22.91 -4.12
N LYS A 351 19.57 -23.95 -4.71
CA LYS A 351 20.13 -24.69 -5.86
C LYS A 351 19.75 -24.12 -7.22
N LEU A 352 18.68 -23.33 -7.31
CA LEU A 352 18.25 -22.70 -8.57
C LEU A 352 18.95 -21.37 -8.81
N MET A 353 19.20 -20.59 -7.76
CA MET A 353 19.93 -19.31 -7.85
C MET A 353 21.45 -19.44 -7.99
N LYS A 354 22.03 -20.63 -7.80
CA LYS A 354 23.47 -20.91 -8.03
C LYS A 354 23.79 -21.34 -9.46
N LYS A 355 22.86 -21.19 -10.39
CA LYS A 355 23.10 -21.37 -11.83
C LYS A 355 23.11 -20.02 -12.53
N GLU A 356 24.10 -19.20 -12.19
CA GLU A 356 24.68 -18.18 -13.10
C GLU A 356 26.20 -18.26 -13.00
#